data_AF-X0XMV0-F1
#
_entry.id   AF-X0XMV0-F1
#
_cell.length_a   1.000
_cell.length_b   1.000
_cell.length_c   1.000
_cell.angle_alpha   90.00
_cell.angle_beta   90.00
_cell.angle_gamma   90.00
#
_symmetry.space_group_name_H-M   'P 1'
#
loop_
_entity.id
_entity.type
_entity.pdbx_description
1 polymer ?
#
loop_
_entity_poly.entity_id
_entity_poly.type
_entity_poly.pdbx_seq_one_letter_code
_entity_poly.pdbx_strand_id
1 'polypeptide(L)' 'MADKSDPKLIGFFCRWCTYQAADLAGTSRLQYPPHLVPIRVMCTGRIDP' A
#
# COMPACT_ATOMS: atom_id res chain seq x y z
N MET A 1 19.08 -8.64 -3.42
CA MET A 1 19.05 -9.44 -4.67
C MET A 1 17.59 -9.57 -5.09
N ALA A 2 17.20 -9.03 -6.24
CA ALA A 2 15.84 -9.19 -6.75
C ALA A 2 15.83 -10.41 -7.68
N ASP A 3 15.40 -11.55 -7.14
CA ASP A 3 15.07 -12.74 -7.91
C ASP A 3 13.79 -12.47 -8.73
N LYS A 4 13.65 -13.11 -9.90
CA LYS A 4 12.54 -12.90 -10.86
C LYS A 4 11.15 -13.21 -10.27
N SER A 5 11.11 -13.75 -9.06
CA SER A 5 9.94 -14.20 -8.31
C SER A 5 9.44 -13.21 -7.24
N ASP A 6 10.04 -12.02 -7.13
CA ASP A 6 9.64 -11.00 -6.15
C ASP A 6 8.75 -9.94 -6.84
N PRO A 7 7.42 -10.14 -6.92
CA PRO A 7 6.54 -9.21 -7.62
C PRO A 7 6.49 -7.89 -6.86
N LYS A 8 6.75 -6.78 -7.55
CA LYS A 8 6.46 -5.46 -7.00
C LYS A 8 4.98 -5.17 -7.17
N LEU A 9 4.27 -5.01 -6.05
CA LEU A 9 2.84 -4.73 -6.01
C LEU A 9 2.62 -3.23 -5.84
N ILE A 10 1.81 -2.63 -6.71
CA ILE A 10 1.38 -1.24 -6.56
C ILE A 10 -0.04 -1.23 -5.99
N GLY A 11 -0.25 -0.48 -4.90
CA GLY A 11 -1.56 -0.33 -4.27
C GLY A 11 -1.99 1.13 -4.21
N PHE A 12 -3.19 1.45 -4.70
CA PHE A 12 -3.75 2.80 -4.59
C PHE A 12 -4.55 2.95 -3.30
N PHE A 13 -4.08 3.78 -2.38
CA PHE A 13 -4.65 3.91 -1.05
C PHE A 13 -5.32 5.28 -0.91
N CYS A 14 -6.58 5.29 -0.47
CA CYS A 14 -7.23 6.55 -0.16
C CYS A 14 -6.66 7.14 1.12
N ARG A 15 -6.43 8.46 1.13
CA ARG A 15 -5.86 9.19 2.26
C ARG A 15 -6.68 9.02 3.53
N TRP A 16 -8.01 8.95 3.42
CA TRP A 16 -8.92 9.03 4.55
C TRP A 16 -9.18 7.71 5.26
N CYS A 17 -9.12 6.57 4.59
CA CYS A 17 -9.43 5.29 5.23
C CYS A 17 -8.25 4.33 5.11
N THR A 18 -7.87 3.95 3.89
CA THR A 18 -6.87 2.90 3.66
C THR A 18 -5.46 3.32 4.08
N TYR A 19 -5.07 4.57 3.81
CA TYR A 19 -3.75 5.06 4.18
C TYR A 19 -3.60 5.15 5.71
N GLN A 20 -4.64 5.61 6.42
CA GLN A 20 -4.66 5.59 7.89
C GLN A 20 -4.59 4.17 8.46
N ALA A 21 -5.27 3.20 7.81
CA ALA A 21 -5.16 1.80 8.20
C ALA A 21 -3.74 1.24 7.99
N ALA A 22 -3.04 1.67 6.93
CA ALA A 22 -1.64 1.31 6.71
C ALA A 22 -0.72 1.93 7.79
N ASP A 23 -0.95 3.18 8.17
CA ASP A 23 -0.24 3.83 9.29
C ASP A 23 -0.53 3.09 10.62
N LEU A 24 -1.77 2.65 10.84
CA LEU A 24 -2.15 1.85 12.01
C LEU A 24 -1.47 0.48 11.99
N ALA A 25 -1.38 -0.19 10.84
CA ALA A 25 -0.66 -1.45 10.72
C ALA A 25 0.83 -1.30 11.06
N GLY A 26 1.45 -0.18 10.64
CA GLY A 26 2.83 0.17 10.99
C GLY A 26 3.02 0.43 12.50
N THR A 27 2.14 1.23 13.12
CA THR A 27 2.19 1.48 14.58
C THR A 27 1.91 0.22 15.40
N SER A 28 1.07 -0.67 14.90
CA SER A 28 0.76 -1.98 15.48
C SER A 28 1.85 -3.04 15.22
N ARG A 29 2.90 -2.69 14.46
CA ARG A 29 4.03 -3.57 14.11
C ARG A 29 3.59 -4.86 13.41
N LEU A 30 2.51 -4.80 12.63
CA LEU A 30 2.06 -5.94 11.83
C LEU A 30 3.08 -6.20 10.73
N GLN A 31 3.63 -7.41 10.70
CA GLN A 31 4.59 -7.83 9.68
C GLN A 31 3.86 -8.19 8.40
N TYR A 32 4.36 -7.69 7.28
CA TYR A 32 3.88 -8.01 5.95
C TYR A 32 5.06 -8.09 4.98
N PRO A 33 4.93 -8.81 3.86
CA PRO A 33 5.98 -8.88 2.86
C PRO A 33 6.30 -7.48 2.28
N PRO A 34 7.59 -7.10 2.08
CA PRO A 34 8.00 -5.75 1.67
C PRO A 34 7.73 -5.40 0.19
N HIS A 35 6.82 -6.11 -0.45
CA HIS A 35 6.58 -6.06 -1.90
C HIS A 35 5.62 -4.94 -2.32
N LEU A 36 4.86 -4.38 -1.37
CA LEU A 36 3.80 -3.42 -1.63
C LEU A 36 4.33 -1.98 -1.58
N VAL A 37 4.09 -1.23 -2.65
CA VAL A 37 4.36 0.21 -2.75
C VAL A 37 3.02 0.96 -2.76
N PRO A 38 2.65 1.65 -1.67
CA PRO A 38 1.39 2.36 -1.58
C PRO A 38 1.47 3.73 -2.28
N ILE A 39 0.56 4.00 -3.21
CA ILE A 39 0.34 5.30 -3.83
C ILE A 39 -0.83 5.98 -3.14
N ARG A 40 -0.58 7.14 -2.52
CA ARG A 40 -1.61 7.90 -1.84
C ARG A 40 -2.43 8.73 -2.82
N VAL A 41 -3.75 8.51 -2.81
CA VAL A 41 -4.74 9.35 -3.51
C VAL A 41 -5.70 9.98 -2.50
N MET A 42 -6.37 11.09 -2.86
CA MET A 42 -7.32 11.74 -1.94
C MET A 42 -8.56 10.86 -1.67
N CYS A 43 -9.10 10.18 -2.67
CA CYS A 43 -10.20 9.24 -2.56
C CYS A 43 -10.04 8.13 -3.62
N THR A 44 -10.61 6.95 -3.40
CA THR A 44 -10.62 5.85 -4.39
C THR A 44 -11.31 6.24 -5.69
N GLY A 45 -12.26 7.18 -5.66
CA GLY A 45 -12.90 7.71 -6.87
C GLY A 45 -11.97 8.48 -7.82
N ARG A 46 -10.70 8.71 -7.45
CA ARG A 46 -9.67 9.28 -8.35
C ARG A 46 -9.04 8.23 -9.27
N ILE A 47 -9.26 6.95 -9.01
CA ILE A 47 -8.63 5.84 -9.73
C ILE A 47 -9.43 5.61 -11.01
N ASP A 48 -8.77 5.71 -12.14
CA ASP A 48 -9.29 5.49 -13.49
C ASP A 48 -8.54 4.28 -14.11
N PRO A 49 -9.18 3.45 -14.96
CA PRO A 49 -8.57 2.28 -15.57
C PRO A 49 -7.43 2.57 -16.55
#